data_AF-A0AAF0V9D9-F1
#
_entry.id   AF-A0AAF0V9D9-F1
#
_cell.length_a   1.000
_cell.length_b   1.000
_cell.length_c   1.000
_cell.angle_alpha   90.00
_cell.angle_beta   90.00
_cell.angle_gamma   90.00
#
_symmetry.space_group_name_H-M   'P 1'
#
loop_
_entity.id
_entity.type
_entity.pdbx_description
1 polymer ?
#
loop_
_entity_poly.entity_id
_entity_poly.type
_entity_poly.pdbx_seq_one_letter_code
_entity_poly.pdbx_strand_id
1 'polypeptide(L)'
;MCGVSLNHCKFCNAAIEGELEKAIFKAGGIRDSNFGNLYKIGWARSSRTDKGVHSLATMISLKMEIPADAWEDDPNGITLANCVNSSLPENIRVFSILPSKKLVSFSYF
;
A
#
# COMPACT_ATOMS: atom_id res chain seq x y z
N MET A 1 15.74 -10.36 -33.48
CA MET A 1 16.86 -9.42 -33.23
C MET A 1 16.23 -8.05 -33.08
N CYS A 2 16.28 -7.24 -32.01
CA CYS A 2 16.95 -7.15 -30.70
C CYS A 2 15.81 -6.62 -29.77
N GLY A 3 15.53 -7.10 -28.55
CA GLY A 3 16.44 -7.26 -27.44
C GLY A 3 16.30 -6.08 -26.46
N VAL A 4 15.27 -6.08 -25.60
CA VAL A 4 15.37 -5.57 -24.21
C VAL A 4 14.48 -6.44 -23.32
N SER A 5 15.13 -7.39 -22.64
CA SER A 5 14.58 -8.06 -21.48
C SER A 5 14.64 -7.09 -20.30
N LEU A 6 13.53 -6.91 -19.58
CA LEU A 6 13.52 -6.56 -18.16
C LEU A 6 12.20 -7.07 -17.57
N ASN A 7 12.21 -8.36 -17.24
CA ASN A 7 11.62 -8.93 -16.04
C ASN A 7 10.28 -8.32 -15.59
N HIS A 8 9.18 -8.73 -16.22
CA HIS A 8 7.90 -8.75 -15.52
C HIS A 8 8.04 -9.81 -14.41
N CYS A 9 8.45 -9.36 -13.21
CA CYS A 9 8.63 -10.22 -12.06
C CYS A 9 7.29 -10.87 -11.72
N LYS A 10 7.07 -12.10 -12.19
CA LYS A 10 5.90 -12.94 -11.90
C LYS A 10 5.86 -13.43 -10.44
N PHE A 11 6.46 -12.70 -9.49
CA PHE A 11 6.59 -13.12 -8.08
C PHE A 11 5.91 -12.18 -7.08
N CYS A 12 5.37 -11.04 -7.49
CA CYS A 12 4.74 -10.08 -6.58
C CYS A 12 3.32 -10.46 -6.09
N ASN A 13 2.85 -11.68 -6.35
CA ASN A 13 1.47 -12.10 -6.05
C ASN A 13 1.25 -12.78 -4.67
N ALA A 14 2.27 -12.93 -3.82
CA ALA A 14 2.12 -13.65 -2.54
C ALA A 14 2.62 -12.89 -1.30
N ALA A 15 3.12 -11.66 -1.47
CA ALA A 15 3.58 -10.82 -0.36
C ALA A 15 2.47 -9.85 0.09
N ILE A 16 2.51 -9.43 1.36
CA ILE A 16 1.55 -8.48 1.95
C ILE A 16 1.48 -7.18 1.13
N GLU A 17 2.62 -6.71 0.61
CA GLU A 17 2.67 -5.51 -0.23
C GLU A 17 1.86 -5.66 -1.53
N GLY A 18 1.91 -6.83 -2.16
CA GLY A 18 1.18 -7.06 -3.41
C GLY A 18 -0.33 -7.06 -3.20
N GLU A 19 -0.80 -7.65 -2.09
CA GLU A 19 -2.22 -7.64 -1.74
C GLU A 19 -2.70 -6.25 -1.34
N LEU A 20 -1.90 -5.50 -0.58
CA LEU A 20 -2.20 -4.11 -0.24
C LEU A 20 -2.19 -3.20 -1.48
N GLU A 21 -1.20 -3.32 -2.38
CA GLU A 21 -1.14 -2.55 -3.62
C GLU A 21 -2.40 -2.77 -4.48
N LYS A 22 -2.80 -4.02 -4.67
CA LYS A 22 -4.02 -4.38 -5.41
C LYS A 22 -5.27 -3.81 -4.75
N ALA A 23 -5.40 -3.92 -3.43
CA ALA A 23 -6.57 -3.43 -2.71
C ALA A 23 -6.67 -1.90 -2.74
N ILE A 24 -5.55 -1.19 -2.55
CA ILE A 24 -5.50 0.27 -2.65
C ILE A 24 -5.81 0.74 -4.07
N PHE A 25 -5.31 0.04 -5.09
CA PHE A 25 -5.63 0.31 -6.50
C PHE A 25 -7.13 0.14 -6.78
N LYS A 26 -7.74 -0.97 -6.33
CA LYS A 26 -9.19 -1.22 -6.46
C LYS A 26 -10.03 -0.16 -5.73
N ALA A 27 -9.53 0.36 -4.62
CA ALA A 27 -10.17 1.45 -3.88
C ALA A 27 -9.97 2.84 -4.53
N GLY A 28 -9.29 2.92 -5.68
CA GLY A 28 -9.05 4.18 -6.40
C GLY A 28 -7.85 4.99 -5.88
N GLY A 29 -7.06 4.45 -4.95
CA GLY A 29 -5.94 5.16 -4.33
C GLY A 29 -4.66 5.21 -5.18
N ILE A 30 -4.57 4.42 -6.24
CA ILE A 30 -3.40 4.36 -7.14
C ILE A 30 -3.87 4.55 -8.59
N ARG A 31 -3.21 5.44 -9.32
CA ARG A 31 -3.45 5.65 -10.75
C ARG A 31 -2.92 4.46 -11.57
N ASP A 32 -3.60 4.12 -12.66
CA ASP A 32 -3.17 3.04 -13.58
C ASP A 32 -1.71 3.17 -14.04
N SER A 33 -1.23 4.39 -14.30
CA SER A 33 0.16 4.64 -14.72
C SER A 33 1.22 4.35 -13.65
N ASN A 34 0.80 4.24 -12.39
CA ASN A 34 1.64 4.01 -11.22
C ASN A 34 1.50 2.59 -10.67
N PHE A 35 0.43 1.87 -11.01
CA PHE A 35 0.18 0.52 -10.54
C PHE A 35 1.26 -0.46 -11.00
N GLY A 36 1.68 -1.37 -10.12
CA GLY A 36 2.74 -2.35 -10.35
C GLY A 36 4.15 -1.78 -10.19
N ASN A 37 4.28 -0.53 -9.74
CA ASN A 37 5.57 0.11 -9.48
C ASN A 37 5.55 0.86 -8.14
N LEU A 38 5.88 0.13 -7.08
CA LEU A 38 5.95 0.63 -5.71
C LEU A 38 6.93 1.82 -5.53
N TYR A 39 7.96 1.92 -6.39
CA TYR A 39 8.89 3.06 -6.36
C TYR A 39 8.21 4.36 -6.78
N LYS A 40 7.34 4.34 -7.80
CA LYS A 40 6.62 5.55 -8.27
C LYS A 40 5.70 6.14 -7.20
N ILE A 41 5.10 5.29 -6.37
CA ILE A 41 4.23 5.71 -5.27
C ILE A 41 5.01 5.94 -3.95
N GLY A 42 6.33 5.81 -3.95
CA GLY A 42 7.16 6.06 -2.76
C GLY A 42 6.84 5.10 -1.60
N TRP A 43 6.56 3.84 -1.91
CA TRP A 43 6.22 2.83 -0.90
C TRP A 43 7.37 2.61 0.09
N ALA A 44 7.07 2.71 1.39
CA ALA A 44 7.97 2.30 2.47
C ALA A 44 7.20 1.58 3.59
N ARG A 45 7.92 0.76 4.38
CA ARG A 45 7.36 -0.04 5.47
C ARG A 45 8.26 0.00 6.70
N SER A 46 7.67 -0.07 7.89
CA SER A 46 8.39 0.01 9.16
C SER A 46 9.26 -1.20 9.49
N SER A 47 8.86 -2.39 9.04
CA SER A 47 9.53 -3.64 9.41
C SER A 47 9.40 -4.61 8.26
N ARG A 48 10.45 -5.34 7.88
CA ARG A 48 10.36 -6.50 6.97
C ARG A 48 9.90 -7.72 7.76
N THR A 49 9.10 -8.58 7.14
CA THR A 49 8.55 -9.79 7.76
C THR A 49 8.90 -10.97 6.87
N ASP A 50 9.49 -12.01 7.44
CA ASP A 50 9.79 -13.22 6.71
C ASP A 50 8.51 -14.03 6.42
N LYS A 51 8.63 -14.99 5.49
CA LYS A 51 7.51 -15.86 5.13
C LYS A 51 7.00 -16.62 6.35
N GLY A 52 5.69 -16.55 6.62
CA GLY A 52 5.05 -17.21 7.75
C GLY A 52 5.08 -16.42 9.06
N VAL A 53 5.69 -15.23 9.08
CA VAL A 53 5.67 -14.34 10.24
C VAL A 53 4.37 -13.53 10.25
N HIS A 54 3.70 -13.50 11.41
CA HIS A 54 2.56 -12.62 11.65
C HIS A 54 3.04 -11.26 12.16
N SER A 55 2.30 -10.20 11.83
CA SER A 55 2.52 -8.87 12.37
C SER A 55 1.19 -8.27 12.79
N LEU A 56 1.15 -7.67 13.98
CA LEU A 56 -0.02 -6.98 14.48
C LEU A 56 -0.09 -5.53 13.97
N ALA A 57 1.05 -4.83 13.91
CA ALA A 57 1.10 -3.40 13.66
C ALA A 57 2.30 -3.03 12.77
N THR A 58 2.20 -3.35 11.47
CA THR A 58 3.13 -2.82 10.47
C THR A 58 2.61 -1.48 9.96
N MET A 59 3.46 -0.46 9.92
CA MET A 59 3.12 0.82 9.30
C MET A 59 3.68 0.87 7.88
N ILE A 60 2.85 1.33 6.94
CA ILE A 60 3.25 1.60 5.57
C ILE A 60 3.08 3.09 5.27
N SER A 61 3.90 3.61 4.37
CA SER A 61 3.76 4.96 3.82
C SER A 61 3.84 4.91 2.30
N LEU A 62 3.02 5.72 1.64
CA LEU A 62 2.96 5.85 0.20
C LEU A 62 2.28 7.17 -0.19
N LYS A 63 2.39 7.53 -1.47
CA LYS A 63 1.57 8.56 -2.11
C LYS A 63 0.30 7.90 -2.65
N MET A 64 -0.85 8.46 -2.30
CA MET A 64 -2.17 7.94 -2.65
C MET A 64 -3.04 9.07 -3.21
N GLU A 65 -3.90 8.74 -4.17
CA GLU A 65 -4.99 9.62 -4.62
C GLU A 65 -6.08 9.61 -3.53
N ILE A 66 -6.44 10.78 -3.02
CA ILE A 66 -7.39 10.92 -1.90
C ILE A 66 -8.35 12.09 -2.20
N PRO A 67 -9.67 11.95 -1.94
CA PRO A 67 -10.61 13.05 -1.98
C PRO A 67 -10.21 14.20 -1.03
N ALA A 68 -10.46 15.45 -1.43
CA ALA A 68 -10.04 16.62 -0.65
C ALA A 68 -10.72 16.70 0.73
N ASP A 69 -11.91 16.11 0.86
CA ASP A 69 -12.78 16.08 2.03
C ASP A 69 -12.63 14.82 2.88
N ALA A 70 -11.67 13.93 2.55
CA ALA A 70 -11.57 12.61 3.16
C ALA A 70 -11.34 12.58 4.68
N TRP A 71 -10.98 13.71 5.29
CA TRP A 71 -10.70 13.82 6.73
C TRP A 71 -11.66 14.75 7.50
N GLU A 72 -12.63 15.38 6.84
CA GLU A 72 -13.56 16.32 7.49
C GLU A 72 -14.45 15.60 8.52
N ASP A 73 -15.09 14.51 8.10
CA ASP A 73 -15.97 13.68 8.96
C ASP A 73 -15.29 12.40 9.47
N ASP A 74 -14.04 12.15 9.05
CA ASP A 74 -13.29 10.93 9.37
C ASP A 74 -11.82 11.24 9.70
N PRO A 75 -11.56 11.88 10.85
CA PRO A 75 -10.20 12.27 11.25
C PRO A 75 -9.26 11.07 11.46
N ASN A 76 -9.82 9.86 11.63
CA ASN A 76 -9.07 8.63 11.80
C ASN A 76 -8.91 7.83 10.48
N GLY A 77 -9.50 8.29 9.37
CA GLY A 77 -9.43 7.64 8.06
C GLY A 77 -9.93 6.19 8.04
N ILE A 78 -10.97 5.90 8.82
CA ILE A 78 -11.57 4.56 8.95
C ILE A 78 -12.35 4.18 7.70
N THR A 79 -13.02 5.14 7.06
CA THR A 79 -13.79 4.96 5.83
C THR A 79 -12.88 4.53 4.68
N LEU A 80 -11.76 5.24 4.49
CA LEU A 80 -10.75 4.86 3.50
C LEU A 80 -10.16 3.48 3.81
N ALA A 81 -9.85 3.21 5.08
CA ALA A 81 -9.38 1.89 5.49
C ALA A 81 -10.41 0.79 5.17
N ASN A 82 -11.70 1.03 5.41
CA ASN A 82 -12.78 0.10 5.07
C ASN A 82 -12.91 -0.13 3.56
N CYS A 83 -12.78 0.91 2.75
CA CYS A 83 -12.75 0.78 1.29
C CYS A 83 -11.62 -0.14 0.84
N VAL A 84 -10.40 0.03 1.37
CA VAL A 84 -9.27 -0.86 1.07
C VAL A 84 -9.53 -2.29 1.58
N ASN A 85 -10.01 -2.42 2.82
CA ASN A 85 -10.32 -3.71 3.44
C ASN A 85 -11.38 -4.52 2.68
N SER A 86 -12.31 -3.88 1.97
CA SER A 86 -13.32 -4.57 1.14
C SER A 86 -12.70 -5.43 0.03
N SER A 87 -11.46 -5.14 -0.35
CA SER A 87 -10.70 -5.83 -1.39
C SER A 87 -9.56 -6.69 -0.84
N LEU A 88 -9.38 -6.76 0.48
CA LEU A 88 -8.34 -7.54 1.14
C LEU A 88 -8.87 -8.91 1.58
N PRO A 89 -8.00 -9.94 1.64
CA PRO A 89 -8.35 -11.21 2.27
C PRO A 89 -8.53 -11.03 3.79
N GLU A 90 -9.30 -11.93 4.42
CA GLU A 90 -9.67 -11.83 5.85
C GLU A 90 -8.49 -11.77 6.83
N ASN A 91 -7.32 -12.27 6.43
CA ASN A 91 -6.11 -12.32 7.24
C ASN A 91 -5.23 -11.06 7.16
N ILE A 92 -5.64 -10.04 6.40
CA ILE A 92 -4.95 -8.74 6.30
C ILE A 92 -5.96 -7.64 6.59
N ARG A 93 -5.62 -6.73 7.51
CA ARG A 93 -6.50 -5.63 7.90
C ARG A 93 -5.73 -4.32 7.98
N VAL A 94 -6.27 -3.28 7.35
CA VAL A 94 -5.87 -1.88 7.55
C VAL A 94 -6.72 -1.29 8.67
N PHE A 95 -6.07 -0.73 9.68
CA PHE A 95 -6.76 -0.11 10.82
C PHE A 95 -7.17 1.34 10.55
N SER A 96 -6.29 2.12 9.92
CA SER A 96 -6.52 3.54 9.62
C SER A 96 -5.62 4.02 8.47
N ILE A 97 -6.01 5.11 7.82
CA ILE A 97 -5.23 5.79 6.79
C ILE A 97 -5.18 7.29 7.13
N LEU A 98 -3.98 7.81 7.38
CA LEU A 98 -3.79 9.19 7.86
C LEU A 98 -2.91 10.01 6.90
N PRO A 99 -3.16 11.31 6.76
CA PRO A 99 -2.33 12.17 5.93
C PRO A 99 -1.02 12.45 6.65
N SER A 100 0.08 12.52 5.89
CA SER A 100 1.37 12.96 6.41
C SER A 100 1.89 14.14 5.58
N LYS A 101 2.45 15.14 6.27
CA LYS A 101 3.06 16.32 5.64
C LYS A 101 4.34 16.01 4.88
N LYS A 102 5.00 14.89 5.19
CA LYS A 102 6.24 14.44 4.54
C LYS A 102 6.18 12.93 4.31
N LEU A 103 6.92 12.46 3.30
CA LEU A 103 7.12 11.03 3.10
C LEU A 103 7.80 10.47 4.36
N VAL A 104 7.13 9.54 5.04
CA VAL A 104 7.67 8.89 6.22
C VAL A 104 8.67 7.83 5.76
N SER A 105 9.94 8.04 6.07
CA SER A 105 10.98 7.03 5.93
C SER A 105 11.14 6.31 7.26
N PHE A 106 11.13 4.99 7.23
CA PHE A 106 11.41 4.17 8.40
C PHE A 106 12.90 3.82 8.40
N SER A 107 13.63 4.31 9.41
CA SER A 107 15.02 3.95 9.63
C SER A 107 15.09 2.85 10.68
N TYR A 108 15.87 1.80 10.41
CA TYR A 108 16.23 0.82 11.42
C TYR A 108 17.33 1.45 12.30
N PHE A 109 17.16 1.40 13.63
CA PHE A 109 18.25 1.66 14.57
C PHE A 109 19.26 0.52 14.52
#